data_AF-A0A9P1DSA8-F1
#
_entry.id   AF-A0A9P1DSA8-F1
#
_cell.length_a   1.000
_cell.length_b   1.000
_cell.length_c   1.000
_cell.angle_alpha   90.00
_cell.angle_beta   90.00
_cell.angle_gamma   90.00
#
_symmetry.space_group_name_H-M   'P 1'
#
loop_
_entity.id
_entity.type
_entity.pdbx_description
1 polymer ?
#
loop_
_entity_poly.entity_id
_entity_poly.type
_entity_poly.pdbx_seq_one_letter_code
_entity_poly.pdbx_strand_id
1 'polypeptide(L)'
;MPTAKPTNIDAQRILAIMDELKEKLTFLSFVSAQVLGGLQGEDGSATVEILGPELMKCFAEQLRLEDLYVMASGEGGYGHNEETEEMREDVKSLQKNTLELCRKMKAVPNVVQELRNFQDRESRPAAMIQFLKTLADMQELTLKRLSTTVEEEKSRQELLEHYKSREAEASARRQQLDRDLAHIRVET
;
A
#
# COMPACT_ATOMS: atom_id res chain seq x y z
N MET A 1 -23.83 -21.41 11.66
CA MET A 1 -23.33 -20.07 11.27
C MET A 1 -23.36 -19.22 12.53
N PRO A 2 -22.21 -18.74 13.02
CA PRO A 2 -21.81 -17.38 12.61
C PRO A 2 -20.35 -17.28 12.17
N THR A 3 -20.21 -16.60 11.02
CA THR A 3 -19.20 -15.59 10.67
C THR A 3 -17.73 -15.93 10.90
N ALA A 4 -17.01 -16.10 9.79
CA ALA A 4 -15.57 -15.91 9.70
C ALA A 4 -15.12 -14.82 10.68
N LYS A 5 -14.21 -15.17 11.59
CA LYS A 5 -13.68 -14.24 12.60
C LYS A 5 -13.19 -13.00 11.84
N PRO A 6 -13.70 -11.80 12.15
CA PRO A 6 -13.23 -10.60 11.49
C PRO A 6 -11.73 -10.53 11.72
N THR A 7 -10.96 -10.38 10.64
CA THR A 7 -9.59 -9.87 10.71
C THR A 7 -9.59 -8.79 11.78
N ASN A 8 -8.67 -8.88 12.77
CA ASN A 8 -8.61 -7.97 13.92
C ASN A 8 -9.02 -6.55 13.48
N ILE A 9 -9.98 -5.91 14.18
CA ILE A 9 -10.49 -4.58 13.80
C ILE A 9 -9.33 -3.61 13.53
N ASP A 10 -8.23 -3.74 14.27
CA ASP A 10 -7.02 -2.95 14.08
C ASP A 10 -6.27 -3.32 12.80
N ALA A 11 -6.25 -4.60 12.41
CA ALA A 11 -5.73 -5.01 11.10
C ALA A 11 -6.57 -4.45 9.95
N GLN A 12 -7.89 -4.46 10.06
CA GLN A 12 -8.76 -3.85 9.04
C GLN A 12 -8.55 -2.34 8.95
N ARG A 13 -8.38 -1.66 10.08
CA ARG A 13 -8.04 -0.22 10.13
C ARG A 13 -6.69 0.07 9.48
N ILE A 14 -5.66 -0.70 9.80
CA ILE A 14 -4.32 -0.55 9.19
C ILE A 14 -4.41 -0.72 7.68
N LEU A 15 -5.09 -1.76 7.21
CA LEU A 15 -5.25 -2.02 5.77
C LEU A 15 -6.01 -0.90 5.08
N ALA A 16 -7.08 -0.39 5.68
CA ALA A 16 -7.83 0.74 5.14
C ALA A 16 -6.97 2.01 5.00
N ILE A 17 -6.11 2.29 5.99
CA ILE A 17 -5.16 3.41 5.92
C ILE A 17 -4.13 3.18 4.80
N MET A 18 -3.63 1.95 4.64
CA MET A 18 -2.68 1.63 3.57
C MET A 18 -3.31 1.74 2.18
N ASP A 19 -4.57 1.31 2.01
CA ASP A 19 -5.32 1.47 0.77
C ASP A 19 -5.52 2.95 0.44
N GLU A 20 -5.94 3.75 1.41
CA GLU A 20 -6.12 5.19 1.24
C GLU A 20 -4.80 5.90 0.91
N LEU A 21 -3.70 5.52 1.59
CA LEU A 21 -2.37 6.06 1.32
C LEU A 21 -1.93 5.72 -0.10
N LYS A 22 -2.07 4.48 -0.53
CA LYS A 22 -1.72 4.02 -1.88
C LYS A 22 -2.54 4.74 -2.95
N GLU A 23 -3.84 4.91 -2.73
CA GLU A 23 -4.72 5.64 -3.63
C GLU A 23 -4.27 7.11 -3.78
N LYS A 24 -4.08 7.82 -2.67
CA LYS A 24 -3.62 9.22 -2.68
C LYS A 24 -2.26 9.39 -3.34
N LEU A 25 -1.28 8.55 -3.00
CA LEU A 25 0.04 8.59 -3.64
C LEU A 25 -0.03 8.28 -5.13
N THR A 26 -0.94 7.40 -5.54
CA THR A 26 -1.19 7.13 -6.97
C THR A 26 -1.68 8.39 -7.66
N PHE A 27 -2.67 9.09 -7.10
CA PHE A 27 -3.17 10.36 -7.64
C PHE A 27 -2.07 11.42 -7.74
N LEU A 28 -1.33 11.64 -6.66
CA LEU A 28 -0.24 12.63 -6.62
C LEU A 28 0.88 12.29 -7.61
N SER A 29 1.10 11.00 -7.92
CA SER A 29 2.09 10.62 -8.94
C SER A 29 1.74 11.04 -10.38
N PHE A 30 0.50 11.49 -10.63
CA PHE A 30 0.08 12.09 -11.90
C PHE A 30 0.06 13.62 -11.85
N VAL A 31 0.21 14.22 -10.68
CA VAL A 31 0.24 15.69 -10.54
C VAL A 31 1.63 16.16 -10.93
N SER A 32 1.81 16.50 -12.21
CA SER A 32 3.07 16.98 -12.75
C SER A 32 2.83 18.06 -13.81
N ALA A 33 3.84 18.92 -14.02
CA ALA A 33 3.80 19.96 -15.05
C ALA A 33 3.57 19.39 -16.46
N GLN A 34 4.12 18.21 -16.74
CA GLN A 34 3.90 17.53 -18.02
C GLN A 34 2.43 17.14 -18.20
N VAL A 35 1.83 16.48 -17.21
CA VAL A 35 0.43 16.04 -17.30
C VAL A 35 -0.48 17.25 -17.41
N LEU A 36 -0.21 18.32 -16.65
CA LEU A 36 -0.96 19.57 -16.77
C LEU A 36 -0.83 20.21 -18.16
N GLY A 37 0.38 20.25 -18.72
CA GLY A 37 0.63 20.75 -20.08
C GLY A 37 -0.11 19.93 -21.14
N GLY A 38 -0.13 18.60 -21.01
CA GLY A 38 -0.88 17.72 -21.90
C GLY A 38 -2.39 17.93 -21.81
N LEU A 39 -2.92 18.10 -20.60
CA LEU A 39 -4.34 18.42 -20.37
C LEU A 39 -4.75 19.77 -20.96
N GLN A 40 -3.86 20.76 -20.93
CA GLN A 40 -4.10 22.08 -21.52
C GLN A 40 -3.85 22.15 -23.03
N GLY A 41 -3.29 21.09 -23.62
CA GLY A 41 -3.04 20.97 -25.05
C GLY A 41 -4.27 20.56 -25.86
N GLU A 42 -4.11 20.47 -27.18
CA GLU A 42 -5.21 20.15 -28.11
C GLU A 42 -5.88 18.80 -27.83
N ASP A 43 -5.09 17.79 -27.43
CA ASP A 43 -5.58 16.44 -27.13
C ASP A 43 -6.24 16.32 -25.75
N GLY A 44 -6.08 17.33 -24.88
CA GLY A 44 -6.52 17.28 -23.48
C GLY A 44 -7.98 17.66 -23.24
N SER A 45 -8.64 18.28 -24.23
CA SER A 45 -9.97 18.91 -24.04
C SER A 45 -11.04 17.95 -23.50
N ALA A 46 -11.09 16.71 -24.01
CA ALA A 46 -12.07 15.72 -23.56
C ALA A 46 -11.83 15.29 -22.11
N THR A 47 -10.55 15.09 -21.73
CA THR A 47 -10.19 14.76 -20.35
C THR A 47 -10.46 15.94 -19.42
N VAL A 48 -10.18 17.17 -19.83
CA VAL A 48 -10.49 18.38 -19.04
C VAL A 48 -11.98 18.53 -18.76
N GLU A 49 -12.84 18.19 -19.72
CA GLU A 49 -14.29 18.19 -19.52
C GLU A 49 -14.73 17.18 -18.44
N ILE A 50 -14.11 16.00 -18.42
CA ILE A 50 -14.35 14.96 -17.40
C ILE A 50 -13.85 15.40 -16.02
N LEU A 51 -12.66 15.99 -15.96
CA LEU A 51 -12.06 16.46 -14.70
C LEU A 51 -12.84 17.65 -14.12
N GLY A 52 -13.29 18.54 -15.00
CA GLY A 52 -14.00 19.77 -14.63
C GLY A 52 -13.08 20.88 -14.12
N PRO A 53 -13.57 22.14 -14.14
CA PRO A 53 -12.75 23.33 -13.89
C PRO A 53 -12.20 23.40 -12.46
N GLU A 54 -12.96 22.94 -11.47
CA GLU A 54 -12.56 22.95 -10.07
C GLU A 54 -11.40 21.98 -9.79
N LEU A 55 -11.42 20.79 -10.40
CA LEU A 55 -10.33 19.84 -10.26
C LEU A 55 -9.07 20.35 -10.98
N MET A 56 -9.22 20.93 -12.17
CA MET A 56 -8.12 21.55 -12.90
C MET A 56 -7.47 22.69 -12.12
N LYS A 57 -8.27 23.51 -11.43
CA LYS A 57 -7.77 24.56 -10.54
C LYS A 57 -6.95 23.98 -9.38
N CYS A 58 -7.46 22.96 -8.70
CA CYS A 58 -6.72 22.28 -7.63
C CYS A 58 -5.42 21.65 -8.13
N PHE A 59 -5.42 21.12 -9.36
CA PHE A 59 -4.24 20.51 -9.97
C PHE A 59 -3.15 21.54 -10.23
N ALA A 60 -3.48 22.67 -10.87
CA ALA A 60 -2.54 23.75 -11.12
C ALA A 60 -2.03 24.39 -9.82
N GLU A 61 -2.93 24.58 -8.85
CA GLU A 61 -2.57 25.12 -7.53
C GLU A 61 -1.65 24.19 -6.75
N GLN A 62 -1.80 22.86 -6.89
CA GLN A 62 -0.91 21.90 -6.26
C GLN A 62 0.54 22.09 -6.71
N LEU A 63 0.76 22.16 -8.03
CA LEU A 63 2.10 22.37 -8.58
C LEU A 63 2.71 23.70 -8.12
N ARG A 64 1.91 24.76 -8.12
CA ARG A 64 2.35 26.08 -7.63
C ARG A 64 2.79 26.04 -6.17
N LEU A 65 2.01 25.38 -5.30
CA LEU A 65 2.30 25.25 -3.87
C LEU A 65 3.50 24.33 -3.61
N GLU A 66 3.68 23.28 -4.41
CA GLU A 66 4.87 22.41 -4.36
C GLU A 66 6.14 23.16 -4.75
N ASP A 67 6.10 23.97 -5.81
CA ASP A 67 7.23 24.82 -6.22
C ASP A 67 7.60 25.82 -5.13
N LEU A 68 6.61 26.49 -4.53
CA LEU A 68 6.82 27.41 -3.40
C LEU A 68 7.44 26.69 -2.20
N TYR A 69 6.92 25.50 -1.88
CA TYR A 69 7.46 24.69 -0.78
C TYR A 69 8.91 24.28 -1.05
N VAL A 70 9.26 23.81 -2.26
CA VAL A 70 10.63 23.44 -2.61
C VAL A 70 11.57 24.63 -2.53
N MET A 71 11.15 25.80 -3.04
CA MET A 71 11.92 27.03 -2.97
C MET A 71 12.15 27.49 -1.52
N ALA A 72 11.11 27.41 -0.67
CA ALA A 72 11.20 27.75 0.75
C ALA A 72 12.00 26.72 1.56
N SER A 73 11.97 25.45 1.17
CA SER A 73 12.65 24.35 1.86
C SER A 73 14.15 24.27 1.57
N GLY A 74 14.66 25.08 0.62
CA GLY A 74 16.07 25.32 0.44
C GLY A 74 16.89 24.10 0.02
N GLU A 75 16.68 23.58 -1.19
CA GLU A 75 17.63 22.65 -1.83
C GLU A 75 18.99 23.30 -2.20
N GLY A 76 19.44 24.37 -1.51
CA GLY A 76 20.65 25.11 -1.94
C GLY A 76 21.43 25.94 -0.93
N GLY A 77 21.13 25.95 0.37
CA GLY A 77 21.84 26.86 1.28
C GLY A 77 21.87 26.44 2.74
N TYR A 78 23.06 26.09 3.23
CA TYR A 78 23.37 26.15 4.65
C TYR A 78 23.06 27.57 5.19
N GLY A 79 21.97 27.74 5.93
CA GLY A 79 21.77 28.95 6.73
C GLY A 79 20.30 29.34 6.97
N HIS A 80 19.90 29.29 8.24
CA HIS A 80 18.66 29.85 8.81
C HIS A 80 17.36 29.06 8.57
N ASN A 81 17.21 27.97 9.34
CA ASN A 81 15.92 27.40 9.71
C ASN A 81 15.17 28.30 10.71
N GLU A 82 14.72 29.48 10.28
CA GLU A 82 13.54 30.06 10.90
C GLU A 82 12.36 29.68 10.00
N GLU A 83 11.54 28.72 10.45
CA GLU A 83 10.21 28.49 9.87
C GLU A 83 9.49 29.84 9.86
N THR A 84 9.49 30.51 8.71
CA THR A 84 8.82 31.78 8.57
C THR A 84 7.31 31.53 8.66
N GLU A 85 6.56 32.44 9.24
CA GLU A 85 5.09 32.31 9.35
C GLU A 85 4.44 32.04 7.98
N GLU A 86 4.99 32.65 6.93
CA GLU A 86 4.67 32.41 5.51
C GLU A 86 4.86 30.95 5.09
N MET A 87 6.01 30.33 5.41
CA MET A 87 6.26 28.91 5.14
C MET A 87 5.23 28.00 5.82
N ARG A 88 4.80 28.34 7.05
CA ARG A 88 3.75 27.58 7.74
C ARG A 88 2.38 27.73 7.07
N GLU A 89 2.06 28.90 6.55
CA GLU A 89 0.82 29.13 5.81
C GLU A 89 0.82 28.41 4.46
N ASP A 90 1.96 28.39 3.77
CA ASP A 90 2.14 27.66 2.52
C ASP A 90 1.99 26.14 2.74
N VAL A 91 2.61 25.59 3.79
CA VAL A 91 2.45 24.16 4.14
C VAL A 91 0.99 23.82 4.44
N LYS A 92 0.27 24.68 5.18
CA LYS A 92 -1.17 24.46 5.46
C LYS A 92 -2.00 24.51 4.18
N SER A 93 -1.70 25.45 3.29
CA SER A 93 -2.38 25.60 2.01
C SER A 93 -2.12 24.39 1.10
N LEU A 94 -0.88 23.93 1.04
CA LEU A 94 -0.47 22.73 0.32
C LEU A 94 -1.19 21.49 0.84
N GLN A 95 -1.23 21.29 2.17
CA GLN A 95 -1.96 20.18 2.78
C GLN A 95 -3.46 20.21 2.46
N LYS A 96 -4.09 21.39 2.58
CA LYS A 96 -5.50 21.56 2.27
C LYS A 96 -5.80 21.25 0.81
N ASN A 97 -5.00 21.80 -0.11
CA ASN A 97 -5.16 21.56 -1.54
C ASN A 97 -4.92 20.10 -1.91
N THR A 98 -3.91 19.46 -1.32
CA THR A 98 -3.62 18.02 -1.51
C THR A 98 -4.82 17.15 -1.14
N LEU A 99 -5.46 17.42 0.00
CA LEU A 99 -6.65 16.68 0.45
C LEU A 99 -7.85 16.92 -0.45
N GLU A 100 -8.09 18.17 -0.84
CA GLU A 100 -9.19 18.53 -1.73
C GLU A 100 -9.00 17.92 -3.13
N LEU A 101 -7.79 18.00 -3.67
CA LEU A 101 -7.40 17.41 -4.94
C LEU A 101 -7.66 15.90 -4.95
N CYS A 102 -7.13 15.17 -3.96
CA CYS A 102 -7.35 13.73 -3.86
C CYS A 102 -8.83 13.36 -3.74
N ARG A 103 -9.61 14.15 -2.98
CA ARG A 103 -11.07 13.93 -2.84
C ARG A 103 -11.80 14.13 -4.16
N LYS A 104 -11.48 15.18 -4.92
CA LYS A 104 -12.09 15.45 -6.23
C LYS A 104 -11.68 14.39 -7.26
N MET A 105 -10.41 14.00 -7.29
CA MET A 105 -9.93 12.93 -8.18
C MET A 105 -10.65 11.61 -7.90
N LYS A 106 -10.84 11.24 -6.63
CA LYS A 106 -11.58 10.03 -6.25
C LYS A 106 -13.04 10.03 -6.74
N ALA A 107 -13.66 11.21 -6.85
CA ALA A 107 -15.03 11.34 -7.33
C ALA A 107 -15.15 11.17 -8.85
N VAL A 108 -14.05 11.27 -9.59
CA VAL A 108 -14.01 11.14 -11.05
C VAL A 108 -13.72 9.68 -11.43
N PRO A 109 -14.65 8.97 -12.08
CA PRO A 109 -14.41 7.61 -12.55
C PRO A 109 -13.24 7.55 -13.53
N ASN A 110 -12.42 6.51 -13.44
CA ASN A 110 -11.28 6.28 -14.35
C ASN A 110 -10.25 7.41 -14.44
N VAL A 111 -10.22 8.36 -13.50
CA VAL A 111 -9.29 9.50 -13.51
C VAL A 111 -7.83 9.11 -13.76
N VAL A 112 -7.37 8.01 -13.16
CA VAL A 112 -6.00 7.50 -13.33
C VAL A 112 -5.74 6.98 -14.74
N GLN A 113 -6.74 6.42 -15.40
CA GLN A 113 -6.60 5.93 -16.78
C GLN A 113 -6.51 7.12 -17.74
N GLU A 114 -7.36 8.13 -17.54
CA GLU A 114 -7.35 9.36 -18.33
C GLU A 114 -6.02 10.12 -18.18
N LEU A 115 -5.57 10.35 -16.95
CA LEU A 115 -4.31 11.07 -16.68
C LEU A 115 -3.07 10.32 -17.17
N ARG A 116 -3.13 8.99 -17.26
CA ARG A 116 -2.03 8.17 -17.77
C ARG A 116 -1.72 8.47 -19.23
N ASN A 117 -2.69 8.91 -20.02
CA ASN A 117 -2.47 9.24 -21.43
C ASN A 117 -1.51 10.41 -21.63
N PHE A 118 -1.35 11.27 -20.62
CA PHE A 118 -0.51 12.46 -20.65
C PHE A 118 0.83 12.29 -19.91
N GLN A 119 1.06 11.10 -19.35
CA GLN A 119 2.30 10.79 -18.64
C GLN A 119 3.23 9.96 -19.54
N ASP A 120 4.37 10.53 -19.94
CA ASP A 120 5.39 9.75 -20.63
C ASP A 120 5.92 8.64 -19.72
N ARG A 121 6.07 7.44 -20.28
CA ARG A 121 6.63 6.30 -19.54
C ARG A 121 8.07 6.54 -19.10
N GLU A 122 8.79 7.43 -19.78
CA GLU A 122 10.19 7.77 -19.50
C GLU A 122 10.34 8.92 -18.49
N SER A 123 9.34 9.80 -18.37
CA SER A 123 9.40 10.94 -17.43
C SER A 123 8.95 10.59 -16.02
N ARG A 124 8.21 9.48 -15.86
CA ARG A 124 7.75 9.07 -14.54
C ARG A 124 8.96 8.71 -13.67
N PRO A 125 9.17 9.36 -12.52
CA PRO A 125 10.35 9.09 -11.69
C PRO A 125 10.39 7.61 -11.32
N ALA A 126 11.45 6.91 -11.73
CA ALA A 126 11.62 5.48 -11.44
C ALA A 126 11.53 5.20 -9.94
N ALA A 127 12.02 6.13 -9.12
CA ALA A 127 11.90 6.10 -7.67
C ALA A 127 10.44 6.08 -7.18
N MET A 128 9.55 6.87 -7.77
CA MET A 128 8.12 6.90 -7.39
C MET A 128 7.41 5.59 -7.77
N ILE A 129 7.73 5.03 -8.94
CA ILE A 129 7.19 3.72 -9.36
C ILE A 129 7.66 2.63 -8.40
N GLN A 130 8.95 2.62 -8.07
CA GLN A 130 9.52 1.65 -7.15
C GLN A 130 8.93 1.79 -5.75
N PHE A 131 8.75 3.01 -5.26
CA PHE A 131 8.11 3.28 -3.99
C PHE A 131 6.67 2.75 -3.92
N LEU A 132 5.85 3.02 -4.95
CA LEU A 132 4.47 2.52 -5.01
C LEU A 132 4.41 0.99 -5.07
N LYS A 133 5.36 0.33 -5.75
CA LYS A 133 5.47 -1.14 -5.77
C LYS A 133 5.83 -1.69 -4.39
N THR A 134 6.88 -1.15 -3.77
CA THR A 134 7.30 -1.55 -2.42
C THR A 134 6.16 -1.35 -1.41
N LEU A 135 5.40 -0.25 -1.51
CA LEU A 135 4.25 0.00 -0.65
C LEU A 135 3.17 -1.09 -0.80
N ALA A 136 2.90 -1.51 -2.03
CA ALA A 136 1.96 -2.61 -2.31
C ALA A 136 2.45 -3.95 -1.75
N ASP A 137 3.75 -4.26 -1.89
CA ASP A 137 4.35 -5.46 -1.32
C ASP A 137 4.29 -5.45 0.22
N MET A 138 4.54 -4.28 0.83
CA MET A 138 4.41 -4.09 2.29
C MET A 138 2.97 -4.27 2.76
N GLN A 139 1.98 -3.83 1.96
CA GLN A 139 0.57 -4.03 2.27
C GLN A 139 0.21 -5.53 2.25
N GLU A 140 0.66 -6.26 1.24
CA GLU A 140 0.43 -7.71 1.14
C GLU A 140 1.09 -8.46 2.30
N LEU A 141 2.34 -8.11 2.64
CA LEU A 141 3.03 -8.71 3.77
C LEU A 141 2.32 -8.41 5.10
N THR A 142 1.84 -7.17 5.28
CA THR A 142 1.09 -6.74 6.46
C THR A 142 -0.23 -7.48 6.57
N LEU A 143 -0.99 -7.58 5.47
CA LEU A 143 -2.20 -8.39 5.40
C LEU A 143 -1.92 -9.84 5.80
N LYS A 144 -0.87 -10.45 5.23
CA LYS A 144 -0.50 -11.83 5.53
C LYS A 144 -0.17 -12.02 7.01
N ARG A 145 0.66 -11.15 7.58
CA ARG A 145 1.09 -11.21 9.00
C ARG A 145 -0.06 -10.95 9.97
N LEU A 146 -0.98 -10.04 9.64
CA LEU A 146 -2.11 -9.69 10.50
C LEU A 146 -3.29 -10.65 10.34
N SER A 147 -3.39 -11.35 9.20
CA SER A 147 -4.41 -12.37 8.95
C SER A 147 -4.02 -13.73 9.52
N THR A 148 -2.71 -14.07 9.56
CA THR A 148 -2.23 -15.23 10.33
C THR A 148 -2.37 -14.92 11.81
N THR A 149 -3.47 -15.35 12.42
CA THR A 149 -3.69 -15.12 13.84
C THR A 149 -2.79 -16.01 14.69
N VAL A 150 -2.44 -15.57 15.90
CA VAL A 150 -1.72 -16.39 16.90
C VAL A 150 -2.46 -17.71 17.16
N GLU A 151 -3.80 -17.72 17.04
CA GLU A 151 -4.64 -18.91 17.16
C GLU A 151 -4.46 -19.89 15.98
N GLU A 152 -4.27 -19.40 14.76
CA GLU A 152 -3.97 -20.26 13.60
C GLU A 152 -2.57 -20.86 13.71
N GLU A 153 -1.59 -20.08 14.16
CA GLU A 153 -0.23 -20.60 14.41
C GLU A 153 -0.25 -21.62 15.56
N LYS A 154 -0.99 -21.33 16.64
CA LYS A 154 -1.20 -22.26 17.76
C LYS A 154 -1.92 -23.53 17.33
N SER A 155 -2.97 -23.42 16.52
CA SER A 155 -3.70 -24.58 15.96
C SER A 155 -2.80 -25.42 15.06
N ARG A 156 -1.95 -24.79 14.25
CA ARG A 156 -0.96 -25.48 13.42
C ARG A 156 0.09 -26.18 14.27
N GLN A 157 0.51 -25.57 15.38
CA GLN A 157 1.46 -26.16 16.33
C GLN A 157 0.86 -27.35 17.08
N GLU A 158 -0.38 -27.23 17.59
CA GLU A 158 -1.14 -28.31 18.23
C GLU A 158 -1.36 -29.51 17.29
N LEU A 159 -1.71 -29.24 16.02
CA LEU A 159 -1.88 -30.27 15.01
C LEU A 159 -0.55 -31.01 14.73
N LEU A 160 0.56 -30.28 14.72
CA LEU A 160 1.89 -30.83 14.48
C LEU A 160 2.36 -31.67 15.69
N GLU A 161 2.04 -31.27 16.92
CA GLU A 161 2.26 -32.08 18.11
C GLU A 161 1.44 -33.37 18.11
N HIS A 162 0.17 -33.30 17.69
CA HIS A 162 -0.67 -34.49 17.54
C HIS A 162 -0.08 -35.50 16.53
N TYR A 163 0.43 -35.03 15.39
CA TYR A 163 1.10 -35.92 14.43
C TYR A 163 2.36 -36.55 15.00
N LYS A 164 3.20 -35.80 15.73
CA LYS A 164 4.40 -36.33 16.39
C LYS A 164 4.04 -37.41 17.43
N SER A 165 3.02 -37.16 18.24
CA SER A 165 2.53 -38.14 19.22
C SER A 165 2.05 -39.42 18.53
N ARG A 166 1.26 -39.29 17.46
CA ARG A 166 0.77 -40.44 16.68
C ARG A 166 1.89 -41.22 16.00
N GLU A 167 2.91 -40.54 15.49
CA GLU A 167 4.11 -41.17 14.94
C GLU A 167 4.89 -41.94 16.01
N ALA A 168 5.09 -41.35 17.19
CA ALA A 168 5.77 -41.99 18.30
C ALA A 168 5.03 -43.26 18.77
N GLU A 169 3.70 -43.22 18.90
CA GLU A 169 2.88 -44.39 19.23
C GLU A 169 2.97 -45.48 18.16
N ALA A 170 2.90 -45.11 16.87
CA ALA A 170 3.02 -46.05 15.77
C ALA A 170 4.42 -46.69 15.73
N SER A 171 5.47 -45.90 15.99
CA SER A 171 6.85 -46.39 16.08
C SER A 171 7.03 -47.35 17.26
N ALA A 172 6.49 -47.04 18.44
CA ALA A 172 6.51 -47.92 19.60
C ALA A 172 5.80 -49.25 19.34
N ARG A 173 4.60 -49.20 18.73
CA ARG A 173 3.86 -50.42 18.33
C ARG A 173 4.64 -51.26 17.33
N ARG A 174 5.30 -50.62 16.35
CA ARG A 174 6.13 -51.31 15.37
C ARG A 174 7.31 -52.03 16.03
N GLN A 175 8.01 -51.36 16.96
CA GLN A 175 9.10 -51.97 17.72
C GLN A 175 8.63 -53.14 18.59
N GLN A 176 7.41 -53.08 19.12
CA GLN A 176 6.84 -54.17 19.90
C GLN A 176 6.51 -55.37 18.99
N LEU A 177 5.86 -55.13 17.84
CA LEU A 177 5.59 -56.18 16.86
C LEU A 177 6.87 -56.81 16.31
N ASP A 178 7.92 -56.03 16.05
CA ASP A 178 9.22 -56.56 15.62
C ASP A 178 9.85 -57.46 16.69
N ARG A 179 9.71 -57.12 17.98
CA ARG A 179 10.13 -57.97 19.10
C ARG A 179 9.32 -59.26 19.17
N ASP A 180 8.01 -59.18 19.04
CA ASP A 180 7.12 -60.34 19.07
C ASP A 180 7.40 -61.29 17.88
N LEU A 181 7.62 -60.74 16.68
CA LEU A 181 8.03 -61.52 15.50
C LEU A 181 9.40 -62.16 15.67
N ALA A 182 10.35 -61.48 16.31
CA ALA A 182 11.66 -62.06 16.62
C ALA A 182 11.54 -63.24 17.59
N HIS A 183 10.66 -63.15 18.60
CA HIS A 183 10.42 -64.24 19.54
C HIS A 183 9.82 -65.47 18.84
N ILE A 184 8.82 -65.26 17.96
CA ILE A 184 8.18 -66.34 17.19
C ILE A 184 9.18 -67.02 16.25
N ARG A 185 10.08 -66.26 15.61
CA ARG A 185 11.11 -66.81 14.71
C ARG A 185 12.19 -67.64 15.42
N VAL A 186 12.34 -67.49 16.74
CA VAL A 186 13.29 -68.27 17.55
C VAL A 186 12.66 -69.56 18.06
N GLU A 187 11.32 -69.64 18.14
CA GLU A 187 10.57 -70.81 18.62
C GLU A 187 10.20 -71.82 17.51
N THR A 188 10.33 -71.46 16.23
CA THR A 188 10.29 -72.37 15.06
C THR A 188 11.68 -72.75 14.59
#